data_AF-A0A183H8F4-F1
#
_entry.id   AF-A0A183H8F4-F1
#
_cell.length_a   1.000
_cell.length_b   1.000
_cell.length_c   1.000
_cell.angle_alpha   90.00
_cell.angle_beta   90.00
_cell.angle_gamma   90.00
#
_symmetry.space_group_name_H-M   'P 1'
#
loop_
_entity.id
_entity.type
_entity.pdbx_description
1 polymer ?
#
loop_
_entity_poly.entity_id
_entity_poly.type
_entity_poly.pdbx_seq_one_letter_code
_entity_poly.pdbx_strand_id
1 'polypeptide(L)' 'MGNVLSAQIPSQILTVEAYLSDISDVEYVASLGSTRFMKIARVDHAEGPSVLKVFLLQDPSFSIDPYRDQ' A
#
# COMPACT_ATOMS: atom_id res chain seq x y z
N MET A 1 -17.43 -4.57 8.63
CA MET A 1 -16.37 -5.50 8.19
C MET A 1 -16.90 -6.27 6.98
N GLY A 2 -16.25 -6.13 5.82
CA GLY A 2 -16.79 -6.52 4.51
C GLY A 2 -16.88 -8.02 4.27
N ASN A 3 -17.94 -8.42 3.58
CA ASN A 3 -18.29 -9.80 3.25
C ASN A 3 -17.21 -10.47 2.38
N VAL A 4 -16.80 -11.68 2.75
CA VAL A 4 -15.76 -12.48 2.06
C VAL A 4 -16.20 -12.89 0.64
N LEU A 5 -17.50 -12.86 0.36
CA LEU A 5 -18.08 -13.31 -0.92
C LEU A 5 -18.12 -12.23 -2.02
N SER A 6 -17.82 -10.96 -1.71
CA SER A 6 -17.96 -9.85 -2.67
C SER A 6 -16.65 -9.22 -3.14
N ALA A 7 -15.50 -9.74 -2.70
CA ALA A 7 -14.19 -9.23 -3.11
C ALA A 7 -13.42 -10.33 -3.84
N GLN A 8 -12.99 -10.05 -5.08
CA GLN A 8 -12.01 -10.89 -5.76
C GLN A 8 -10.79 -11.05 -4.87
N ILE A 9 -10.38 -12.29 -4.63
CA ILE A 9 -9.14 -12.58 -3.91
C ILE A 9 -8.01 -12.28 -4.89
N PRO A 10 -7.13 -11.30 -4.61
CA PRO A 10 -5.98 -11.06 -5.45
C PRO A 10 -5.17 -12.35 -5.53
N SER A 11 -4.71 -12.71 -6.73
CA SER A 11 -3.85 -13.89 -6.93
C SER A 11 -2.58 -13.80 -6.09
N GLN A 12 -2.12 -12.58 -5.78
CA GLN A 12 -0.97 -12.33 -4.92
C GLN A 12 -1.14 -11.01 -4.16
N ILE A 13 -1.01 -11.06 -2.84
CA ILE A 13 -0.90 -9.87 -1.98
C ILE A 13 0.55 -9.79 -1.52
N LEU A 14 1.31 -8.82 -2.04
CA LEU A 14 2.70 -8.62 -1.62
C LEU A 14 2.80 -8.06 -0.19
N THR A 15 3.97 -8.20 0.43
CA THR A 15 4.26 -7.57 1.72
C THR A 15 4.42 -6.06 1.55
N VAL A 16 4.39 -5.30 2.66
CA VAL A 16 4.46 -3.83 2.56
C VAL A 16 5.80 -3.37 1.98
N GLU A 17 6.87 -4.07 2.32
CA GLU A 17 8.25 -3.83 1.87
C GLU A 17 8.36 -3.88 0.34
N ALA A 18 7.64 -4.80 -0.30
CA ALA A 18 7.63 -4.90 -1.76
C ALA A 18 7.07 -3.62 -2.43
N TYR A 19 6.03 -3.01 -1.85
CA TYR A 19 5.43 -1.77 -2.37
C TYR A 19 6.22 -0.51 -2.02
N LEU A 20 7.22 -0.61 -1.13
CA LEU A 20 8.09 0.49 -0.76
C LEU A 20 9.43 0.44 -1.50
N SER A 21 9.72 -0.67 -2.18
CA SER A 21 11.03 -0.93 -2.78
C SER A 21 11.41 0.02 -3.93
N ASP A 22 10.42 0.69 -4.52
CA ASP A 22 10.55 1.67 -5.59
C ASP A 22 10.53 3.13 -5.08
N ILE A 23 10.42 3.35 -3.78
CA ILE A 23 10.42 4.67 -3.15
C ILE A 23 11.85 4.98 -2.66
N SER A 24 12.54 5.87 -3.37
CA SER A 24 13.98 6.10 -3.18
C SER A 24 14.37 6.87 -1.91
N ASP A 25 13.44 7.58 -1.28
CA ASP A 25 13.68 8.49 -0.16
C ASP A 25 13.23 7.93 1.20
N VAL A 26 12.89 6.64 1.26
CA VAL A 26 12.42 5.99 2.50
C VAL A 26 13.16 4.68 2.76
N GLU A 27 13.50 4.45 4.03
CA GLU A 27 14.05 3.18 4.51
C GLU A 27 12.97 2.44 5.31
N TYR A 28 12.65 1.21 4.90
CA TYR A 28 11.67 0.39 5.62
C TYR A 28 12.19 -0.03 6.99
N VAL A 29 11.33 0.07 8.02
CA VAL A 29 11.67 -0.35 9.38
C VAL A 29 10.78 -1.50 9.84
N ALA A 30 9.45 -1.30 9.81
CA ALA A 30 8.51 -2.26 10.38
C ALA A 30 7.11 -2.10 9.81
N SER A 31 6.40 -3.21 9.61
CA SER A 31 4.98 -3.20 9.29
C SER A 31 4.18 -2.82 10.54
N LEU A 32 3.26 -1.87 10.39
CA LEU A 32 2.35 -1.43 11.46
C LEU A 32 0.93 -1.96 11.28
N GLY A 33 0.63 -2.59 10.14
CA GLY A 33 -0.68 -3.15 9.87
C GLY A 33 -0.89 -3.51 8.41
N SER A 34 -1.76 -4.50 8.18
CA SER A 34 -2.08 -4.99 6.85
C SER A 34 -3.56 -5.35 6.79
N THR A 35 -4.25 -4.80 5.80
CA THR A 35 -5.59 -5.22 5.38
C THR A 35 -5.53 -5.67 3.92
N ARG A 36 -6.67 -6.10 3.38
CA ARG A 36 -6.79 -6.44 1.95
C ARG A 36 -6.50 -5.24 1.03
N PHE A 37 -6.93 -4.05 1.43
CA PHE A 37 -6.90 -2.83 0.61
C PHE A 37 -5.85 -1.80 1.07
N MET A 38 -5.15 -2.06 2.19
CA MET A 38 -4.18 -1.13 2.74
C MET A 38 -3.02 -1.87 3.40
N LYS A 39 -1.81 -1.31 3.27
CA LYS A 39 -0.62 -1.71 4.03
C LYS A 39 -0.07 -0.48 4.73
N ILE A 40 0.40 -0.65 5.96
CA ILE A 40 0.97 0.42 6.78
C ILE A 40 2.36 0.01 7.23
N ALA A 41 3.33 0.92 7.07
CA ALA A 41 4.70 0.72 7.52
C ALA A 41 5.24 1.96 8.24
N ARG A 42 6.06 1.73 9.26
CA ARG A 42 7.02 2.71 9.76
C ARG A 42 8.20 2.71 8.80
N VAL A 43 8.60 3.90 8.37
CA VAL A 43 9.80 4.14 7.59
C VAL A 43 10.62 5.25 8.21
N ASP A 44 11.90 5.30 7.87
CA ASP A 44 12.74 6.46 8.11
C ASP A 44 12.89 7.24 6.80
N HIS A 45 12.52 8.51 6.81
CA HIS A 45 12.63 9.45 5.68
C HIS A 45 13.67 10.52 6.01
N ALA A 46 14.16 11.25 5.01
CA ALA A 46 15.11 12.34 5.20
C ALA A 46 14.62 13.42 6.19
N GLU A 47 13.30 13.63 6.29
CA GLU A 47 12.67 14.59 7.22
C GLU A 47 12.36 13.97 8.60
N GLY A 48 12.60 12.66 8.78
CA GLY A 48 12.46 11.96 10.04
C GLY A 48 11.55 10.72 9.98
N PRO A 49 11.26 10.11 11.16
CA PRO A 49 10.42 8.93 11.25
C PRO A 49 9.01 9.19 10.71
N SER A 50 8.57 8.35 9.77
CA SER A 50 7.33 8.55 9.02
C SER A 50 6.49 7.27 8.96
N VAL A 51 5.21 7.44 8.64
CA VAL A 51 4.27 6.32 8.45
C VAL A 51 3.72 6.37 7.03
N LEU A 52 4.02 5.34 6.25
CA LEU A 52 3.48 5.19 4.90
C LEU A 52 2.22 4.32 4.92
N LYS A 53 1.20 4.80 4.21
CA LYS A 53 -0.06 4.08 3.96
C LYS A 53 -0.16 3.78 2.47
N VAL A 54 0.04 2.52 2.11
CA VAL A 54 -0.07 2.05 0.73
C VAL A 54 -1.50 1.56 0.51
N PHE A 55 -2.23 2.20 -0.39
CA PHE A 55 -3.55 1.74 -0.83
C PHE A 55 -3.37 0.75 -1.99
N LEU A 56 -4.03 -0.40 -1.89
CA LEU A 56 -3.96 -1.45 -2.89
C LEU A 56 -5.22 -1.39 -3.75
N LEU A 57 -5.04 -1.05 -5.02
CA LEU A 57 -6.10 -1.12 -6.03
C LEU A 57 -6.27 -2.60 -6.41
N GLN A 58 -7.38 -3.19 -5.99
CA GLN A 58 -7.66 -4.61 -6.22
C GLN A 58 -8.36 -4.87 -7.55
N ASP A 59 -8.85 -3.83 -8.21
CA ASP A 59 -9.59 -3.93 -9.46
C ASP A 59 -8.72 -3.41 -10.62
N PRO A 60 -8.25 -4.27 -11.54
CA PRO A 60 -7.50 -3.83 -12.71
C PRO A 60 -8.31 -2.94 -13.67
N SER A 61 -9.63 -2.82 -13.48
CA SER A 61 -10.46 -1.84 -14.19
C SER A 61 -10.47 -0.45 -13.54
N PHE A 62 -9.94 -0.32 -12.32
CA PHE A 62 -9.87 0.95 -11.59
C PHE A 62 -8.53 1.65 -11.85
N SER A 63 -8.56 2.73 -12.65
CA SER A 63 -7.41 3.61 -12.88
C SER A 63 -7.51 4.88 -12.02
N ILE A 64 -6.40 5.24 -11.37
CA ILE A 64 -6.24 6.52 -10.66
C ILE A 64 -5.64 7.62 -11.54
N ASP A 65 -5.27 7.30 -12.78
CA ASP A 65 -4.69 8.27 -13.73
C ASP A 65 -5.54 9.53 -13.90
N PRO A 66 -6.89 9.47 -13.89
CA PRO A 66 -7.72 10.68 -13.99
C PRO A 66 -7.55 11.70 -12.85
N TYR A 67 -6.97 11.30 -11.71
CA TYR A 67 -6.83 12.13 -10.52
C TYR A 67 -5.38 12.50 -10.21
N ARG A 68 -4.42 12.07 -11.04
CA ARG A 68 -2.99 12.19 -10.74
C ARG A 68 -2.43 13.61 -10.89
N ASP A 69 -3.10 14.45 -11.68
CA ASP A 69 -2.71 15.84 -11.98
C ASP A 69 -3.62 16.89 -11.32
N GLN A 70 -4.44 16.50 -10.33
CA GLN A 70 -5.20 17.43 -9.47
C GLN A 70 -4.44 17.74 -8.19
#